data_AF-A0A523NAW8-F1
#
_entry.id   AF-A0A523NAW8-F1
#
_cell.length_a   1.000
_cell.length_b   1.000
_cell.length_c   1.000
_cell.angle_alpha   90.00
_cell.angle_beta   90.00
_cell.angle_gamma   90.00
#
_symmetry.space_group_name_H-M   'P 1'
#
loop_
_entity.id
_entity.type
_entity.pdbx_description
1 polymer ?
#
loop_
_entity_poly.entity_id
_entity_poly.type
_entity_poly.pdbx_seq_one_letter_code
_entity_poly.pdbx_strand_id
1 'polypeptide(L)'
;MQGRTIVWTLLFVLGGLFLVLRATTGAGMARVYVKPVPIVVGNVSWTDHELATPGEYAVATAADPNQTDIVLSFWRTFGVWVAALFTLAIFSFLYSDNTLYKVAESIVIGVSAAYWMVVGFWDVIVPNLMGKLVPDMVKAWAIPGLKEDAEYLYLIPLVLGVMLLCRLGPKSISWWSRWPLAFFIGVFCGLRLVHYLHGNFLNQIRNAIVSLVIVDNGSFDFWGSVRSVILVGGVLCGIVYFFFSFEHKGIVGRIAKVGIWLLMITFGAGFGYTVMGRIALLAIRLEFLFDDWLWLIDPTGQRIGIS
;
A
#
# COMPACT_ATOMS: atom_id res chain seq x y z
N MET A 1 2.29 -11.47 39.16
CA MET A 1 1.41 -11.09 38.03
C MET A 1 0.64 -9.79 38.27
N GLN A 2 0.13 -9.50 39.47
CA GLN A 2 -0.64 -8.27 39.78
C GLN A 2 0.16 -6.95 39.72
N GLY A 3 1.46 -6.96 40.10
CA GLY A 3 2.28 -5.74 40.06
C GLY A 3 2.51 -5.18 38.65
N ARG A 4 2.56 -6.05 37.63
CA ARG A 4 2.64 -5.63 36.23
C ARG A 4 1.33 -4.97 35.79
N THR A 5 0.17 -5.47 36.18
CA THR A 5 -1.10 -4.87 35.76
C THR A 5 -1.30 -3.46 36.33
N ILE A 6 -0.85 -3.22 37.57
CA ILE A 6 -1.00 -1.93 38.27
C ILE A 6 -0.14 -0.83 37.65
N VAL A 7 1.14 -1.11 37.36
CA VAL A 7 2.05 -0.15 36.73
C VAL A 7 1.50 0.32 35.38
N TRP A 8 0.87 -0.59 34.63
CA TRP A 8 0.32 -0.29 33.32
C TRP A 8 -1.01 0.47 33.38
N THR A 9 -1.92 0.11 34.30
CA THR A 9 -3.10 0.94 34.53
C THR A 9 -2.72 2.36 34.95
N LEU A 10 -1.67 2.51 35.74
CA LEU A 10 -1.17 3.81 36.16
C LEU A 10 -0.57 4.60 34.99
N LEU A 11 0.19 3.93 34.11
CA LEU A 11 0.78 4.53 32.90
C LEU A 11 -0.29 4.93 31.87
N PHE A 12 -1.33 4.10 31.68
CA PHE A 12 -2.47 4.43 30.82
C PHE A 12 -3.33 5.57 31.40
N VAL A 13 -3.54 5.60 32.72
CA VAL A 13 -4.27 6.68 33.38
C VAL A 13 -3.47 7.98 33.33
N LEU A 14 -2.17 7.96 33.62
CA LEU A 14 -1.29 9.14 33.48
C LEU A 14 -1.19 9.60 32.03
N GLY A 15 -1.07 8.67 31.08
CA GLY A 15 -1.05 8.99 29.65
C GLY A 15 -2.38 9.58 29.17
N GLY A 16 -3.51 9.02 29.59
CA GLY A 16 -4.84 9.57 29.32
C GLY A 16 -5.04 10.95 29.95
N LEU A 17 -4.57 11.15 31.18
CA LEU A 17 -4.65 12.43 31.88
C LEU A 17 -3.74 13.47 31.22
N PHE A 18 -2.54 13.08 30.77
CA PHE A 18 -1.67 13.92 29.95
C PHE A 18 -2.31 14.32 28.62
N LEU A 19 -2.98 13.39 27.94
CA LEU A 19 -3.71 13.67 26.69
C LEU A 19 -4.86 14.65 26.92
N VAL A 20 -5.64 14.47 28.00
CA VAL A 20 -6.74 15.36 28.35
C VAL A 20 -6.21 16.75 28.69
N LEU A 21 -5.15 16.85 29.50
CA LEU A 21 -4.51 18.13 29.81
C LEU A 21 -3.98 18.82 28.55
N ARG A 22 -3.32 18.08 27.65
CA ARG A 22 -2.78 18.65 26.41
C ARG A 22 -3.86 19.00 25.38
N ALA A 23 -4.98 18.30 25.37
CA ALA A 23 -6.13 18.64 24.55
C ALA A 23 -6.85 19.91 25.02
N THR A 24 -6.82 20.19 26.33
CA THR A 24 -7.50 21.34 26.95
C THR A 24 -6.61 22.56 27.18
N THR A 25 -5.28 22.40 27.16
CA THR A 25 -4.32 23.49 27.38
C THR A 25 -3.52 23.83 26.12
N GLY A 26 -3.34 25.13 25.83
CA GLY A 26 -2.53 25.64 24.71
C GLY A 26 -3.23 25.71 23.34
N ALA A 27 -2.44 25.61 22.26
CA ALA A 27 -2.86 25.67 20.85
C ALA A 27 -3.80 24.54 20.37
N GLY A 28 -4.07 23.54 21.22
CA GLY A 28 -4.80 22.32 20.89
C GLY A 28 -3.90 21.21 20.32
N MET A 29 -4.48 20.05 20.01
CA MET A 29 -3.80 18.89 19.40
C MET A 29 -4.64 18.29 18.27
N ALA A 30 -3.99 17.75 17.25
CA ALA A 30 -4.61 17.05 16.11
C ALA A 30 -5.70 17.83 15.35
N ARG A 31 -5.69 19.16 15.40
CA ARG A 31 -6.69 20.00 14.72
C ARG A 31 -6.32 20.18 13.25
N VAL A 32 -7.24 19.84 12.35
CA VAL A 32 -7.04 19.99 10.91
C VAL A 32 -7.80 21.21 10.41
N TYR A 33 -7.08 22.16 9.82
CA TYR A 33 -7.63 23.37 9.23
C TYR A 33 -7.76 23.20 7.72
N VAL A 34 -8.78 23.85 7.15
CA VAL A 34 -9.12 23.73 5.74
C VAL A 34 -9.40 25.11 5.17
N LYS A 35 -8.84 25.37 3.98
CA LYS A 35 -9.12 26.55 3.18
C LYS A 35 -10.06 26.18 2.01
N PRO A 36 -11.21 26.84 1.84
CA PRO A 36 -12.04 26.65 0.66
C PRO A 36 -11.37 27.35 -0.54
N VAL A 37 -11.00 26.57 -1.55
CA VAL A 37 -10.44 27.07 -2.81
C VAL A 37 -11.51 26.89 -3.89
N PRO A 38 -12.03 27.99 -4.49
CA PRO A 38 -12.99 27.89 -5.57
C PRO A 38 -12.27 27.45 -6.86
N ILE A 39 -12.65 26.29 -7.39
CA ILE A 39 -12.15 25.78 -8.67
C ILE A 39 -13.24 26.05 -9.71
N VAL A 40 -12.90 26.82 -10.74
CA VAL A 40 -13.80 27.14 -11.86
C VAL A 40 -13.23 26.49 -13.12
N VAL A 41 -13.95 25.51 -13.67
CA VAL A 41 -13.61 24.87 -14.93
C VAL A 41 -14.76 25.09 -15.91
N GLY A 42 -14.56 25.99 -16.87
CA GLY A 42 -15.62 26.38 -17.82
C GLY A 42 -16.81 27.05 -17.09
N ASN A 43 -18.01 26.50 -17.25
CA ASN A 43 -19.24 27.01 -16.60
C ASN A 43 -19.55 26.34 -15.25
N VAL A 44 -18.69 25.46 -14.75
CA VAL A 44 -18.91 24.73 -13.49
C VAL A 44 -17.94 25.26 -12.45
N SER A 45 -18.48 25.69 -11.30
CA SER A 45 -17.71 26.05 -10.12
C SER A 45 -18.01 25.09 -8.98
N TRP A 46 -16.96 24.64 -8.31
CA TRP A 46 -17.08 23.91 -7.05
C TRP A 46 -16.02 24.40 -6.07
N THR A 47 -16.29 24.22 -4.78
CA THR A 47 -15.35 24.56 -3.71
C THR A 47 -14.61 23.30 -3.30
N ASP A 48 -13.29 23.28 -3.52
CA ASP A 48 -12.43 22.25 -2.94
C ASP A 48 -11.88 22.71 -1.59
N HIS A 49 -11.59 21.76 -0.73
CA HIS A 49 -11.21 21.96 0.65
C HIS A 49 -9.75 21.53 0.84
N GLU A 50 -8.82 22.44 0.58
CA GLU A 50 -7.38 22.19 0.72
C GLU A 50 -6.96 22.23 2.20
N LEU A 51 -5.94 21.45 2.56
CA LEU A 51 -5.39 21.44 3.92
C LEU A 51 -4.64 22.76 4.15
N ALA A 52 -5.01 23.49 5.20
CA ALA A 52 -4.31 24.68 5.66
C ALA A 52 -3.45 24.35 6.88
N THR A 53 -2.29 24.98 6.98
CA THR A 53 -1.40 24.75 8.12
C THR A 53 -1.94 25.45 9.37
N PRO A 54 -1.69 24.90 10.57
CA PRO A 54 -2.06 25.56 11.82
C PRO A 54 -1.48 26.98 12.00
N GLY A 55 -0.29 27.25 11.47
CA GLY A 55 0.32 28.59 11.46
C GLY A 55 -0.43 29.59 10.56
N GLU A 56 -0.90 29.17 9.38
CA GLU A 56 -1.72 30.01 8.50
C GLU A 56 -3.05 30.39 9.15
N TYR A 57 -3.67 29.46 9.90
CA TYR A 57 -4.86 29.77 10.69
C TYR A 57 -4.59 30.80 11.80
N ALA A 58 -3.45 30.72 12.48
CA ALA A 58 -3.08 31.67 13.53
C ALA A 58 -2.85 33.08 12.97
N VAL A 59 -2.18 33.21 11.82
CA VAL A 59 -1.97 34.49 11.12
C VAL A 59 -3.29 35.06 10.62
N ALA A 60 -4.15 34.21 10.03
CA ALA A 60 -5.50 34.55 9.60
C ALA A 60 -6.35 35.09 10.77
N THR A 61 -6.42 34.35 11.88
CA THR A 61 -7.18 34.74 13.08
C THR A 61 -6.63 36.01 13.74
N ALA A 62 -5.32 36.23 13.68
CA ALA A 62 -4.69 37.46 14.17
C ALA A 62 -4.97 38.68 13.28
N ALA A 63 -5.18 38.48 11.97
CA ALA A 63 -5.58 39.53 11.04
C ALA A 63 -7.07 39.87 11.17
N ASP A 64 -7.95 38.87 11.32
CA ASP A 64 -9.39 39.04 11.50
C ASP A 64 -9.98 38.00 12.48
N PRO A 65 -10.54 38.43 13.64
CA PRO A 65 -11.09 37.53 14.65
C PRO A 65 -12.33 36.72 14.21
N ASN A 66 -12.99 37.10 13.11
CA ASN A 66 -14.21 36.47 12.58
C ASN A 66 -14.00 35.85 11.17
N GLN A 67 -12.75 35.50 10.82
CA GLN A 67 -12.44 35.01 9.48
C GLN A 67 -13.10 33.65 9.17
N THR A 68 -13.62 33.51 7.95
CA THR A 68 -14.25 32.27 7.44
C THR A 68 -13.41 31.57 6.37
N ASP A 69 -12.24 32.10 6.02
CA ASP A 69 -11.36 31.57 4.97
C ASP A 69 -10.58 30.33 5.40
N ILE A 70 -10.36 30.12 6.70
CA ILE A 70 -9.71 28.92 7.22
C ILE A 70 -10.55 28.39 8.36
N VAL A 71 -11.19 27.25 8.14
CA VAL A 71 -12.14 26.66 9.09
C VAL A 71 -11.58 25.34 9.64
N LEU A 72 -11.84 25.09 10.92
CA LEU A 72 -11.54 23.79 11.53
C LEU A 72 -12.47 22.72 10.94
N SER A 73 -11.88 21.71 10.31
CA SER A 73 -12.64 20.58 9.80
C SER A 73 -12.84 19.55 10.89
N PHE A 74 -14.07 19.47 11.41
CA PHE A 74 -14.44 18.49 12.43
C PHE A 74 -14.20 17.06 11.95
N TRP A 75 -14.63 16.72 10.73
CA TRP A 75 -14.49 15.36 10.18
C TRP A 75 -13.05 14.93 9.98
N ARG A 76 -12.18 15.83 9.49
CA ARG A 76 -10.75 15.53 9.32
C ARG A 76 -10.05 15.40 10.68
N THR A 77 -10.34 16.30 11.61
CA THR A 77 -9.84 16.24 12.99
C THR A 77 -10.24 14.92 13.65
N PHE A 78 -11.52 14.55 13.58
CA PHE A 78 -12.00 13.26 14.09
C PHE A 78 -11.30 12.07 13.42
N GLY A 79 -11.07 12.14 12.09
CA GLY A 79 -10.31 11.14 11.35
C GLY A 79 -8.88 10.94 11.87
N VAL A 80 -8.15 12.01 12.19
CA VAL A 80 -6.80 11.94 12.77
C VAL A 80 -6.82 11.26 14.14
N TRP A 81 -7.80 11.61 14.99
CA TRP A 81 -7.97 10.97 16.30
C TRP A 81 -8.26 9.47 16.18
N VAL A 82 -9.17 9.08 15.27
CA VAL A 82 -9.48 7.68 14.99
C VAL A 82 -8.23 6.95 14.49
N ALA A 83 -7.50 7.53 13.54
CA ALA A 83 -6.27 6.95 12.99
C ALA A 83 -5.17 6.77 14.05
N ALA A 84 -5.01 7.73 14.97
CA ALA A 84 -4.08 7.62 16.08
C ALA A 84 -4.47 6.50 17.04
N LEU A 85 -5.76 6.38 17.38
CA LEU A 85 -6.25 5.28 18.23
C LEU A 85 -6.03 3.91 17.59
N PHE A 86 -6.28 3.75 16.29
CA PHE A 86 -5.98 2.51 15.57
C PHE A 86 -4.48 2.20 15.52
N THR A 87 -3.63 3.22 15.34
CA THR A 87 -2.16 3.06 15.36
C THR A 87 -1.69 2.59 16.73
N LEU A 88 -2.20 3.18 17.81
CA LEU A 88 -1.94 2.75 19.18
C LEU A 88 -2.48 1.35 19.47
N ALA A 89 -3.67 1.01 18.96
CA ALA A 89 -4.25 -0.33 19.10
C ALA A 89 -3.36 -1.40 18.44
N ILE A 90 -2.73 -1.09 17.30
CA ILE A 90 -1.75 -1.97 16.65
C ILE A 90 -0.47 -2.07 17.50
N PHE A 91 0.06 -0.95 18.02
CA PHE A 91 1.22 -0.97 18.90
C PHE A 91 0.98 -1.69 20.23
N SER A 92 -0.28 -1.82 20.68
CA SER A 92 -0.61 -2.63 21.86
C SER A 92 -0.15 -4.09 21.74
N PHE A 93 -0.01 -4.62 20.52
CA PHE A 93 0.53 -5.97 20.30
C PHE A 93 1.95 -6.14 20.86
N LEU A 94 2.78 -5.10 20.82
CA LEU A 94 4.15 -5.14 21.36
C LEU A 94 4.18 -5.46 22.86
N TYR A 95 3.09 -5.15 23.56
CA TYR A 95 2.97 -5.39 24.99
C TYR A 95 2.33 -6.75 25.33
N SER A 96 1.24 -7.13 24.65
CA SER A 96 0.56 -8.44 24.76
C SER A 96 -0.58 -8.56 23.73
N ASP A 97 -1.10 -9.78 23.50
CA ASP A 97 -2.33 -10.03 22.71
C ASP A 97 -3.56 -9.41 23.40
N ASN A 98 -3.80 -8.12 23.16
CA ASN A 98 -4.90 -7.35 23.72
C ASN A 98 -6.16 -7.42 22.81
N THR A 99 -7.35 -7.35 23.41
CA THR A 99 -8.63 -7.30 22.67
C THR A 99 -8.67 -6.13 21.69
N LEU A 100 -8.09 -4.98 22.05
CA LEU A 100 -8.00 -3.80 21.18
C LEU A 100 -7.25 -4.08 19.88
N TYR A 101 -6.14 -4.83 19.94
CA TYR A 101 -5.39 -5.23 18.76
C TYR A 101 -6.23 -6.12 17.84
N LYS A 102 -6.92 -7.13 18.40
CA LYS A 102 -7.76 -8.06 17.62
C LYS A 102 -8.92 -7.34 16.93
N VAL A 103 -9.53 -6.35 17.58
CA VAL A 103 -10.58 -5.51 16.97
C VAL A 103 -10.01 -4.69 15.82
N ALA A 104 -8.85 -4.05 16.02
CA ALA A 104 -8.18 -3.30 14.95
C ALA A 104 -7.82 -4.19 13.76
N GLU A 105 -7.25 -5.37 14.02
CA GLU A 105 -6.90 -6.36 13.00
C GLU A 105 -8.13 -6.84 12.21
N SER A 106 -9.20 -7.23 12.90
CA SER A 106 -10.43 -7.70 12.24
C SER A 106 -11.14 -6.61 11.44
N ILE A 107 -11.10 -5.35 11.89
CA ILE A 107 -11.60 -4.20 11.11
C ILE A 107 -10.77 -4.02 9.84
N VAL A 108 -9.44 -4.03 9.92
CA VAL A 108 -8.56 -3.86 8.75
C VAL A 108 -8.78 -4.98 7.73
N ILE A 109 -8.87 -6.23 8.18
CA ILE A 109 -9.14 -7.38 7.31
C ILE A 109 -10.54 -7.27 6.70
N GLY A 110 -11.54 -6.90 7.49
CA GLY A 110 -12.92 -6.75 7.03
C GLY A 110 -13.08 -5.64 5.98
N VAL A 111 -12.51 -4.46 6.22
CA VAL A 111 -12.54 -3.33 5.28
C VAL A 111 -11.78 -3.69 4.00
N SER A 112 -10.64 -4.35 4.10
CA SER A 112 -9.88 -4.79 2.93
C SER A 112 -10.67 -5.78 2.07
N ALA A 113 -11.34 -6.76 2.69
CA ALA A 113 -12.19 -7.71 2.00
C ALA A 113 -13.43 -7.05 1.38
N ALA A 114 -14.06 -6.11 2.09
CA ALA A 114 -15.21 -5.35 1.61
C ALA A 114 -14.84 -4.46 0.41
N TYR A 115 -13.70 -3.77 0.47
CA TYR A 115 -13.21 -2.96 -0.65
C TYR A 115 -13.05 -3.79 -1.93
N TRP A 116 -12.37 -4.94 -1.83
CA TRP A 116 -12.21 -5.85 -2.96
C TRP A 116 -13.54 -6.38 -3.49
N MET A 117 -14.52 -6.62 -2.63
CA MET A 117 -15.86 -7.04 -3.05
C MET A 117 -16.59 -5.93 -3.81
N VAL A 118 -16.54 -4.69 -3.34
CA VAL A 118 -17.17 -3.53 -3.98
C VAL A 118 -16.52 -3.26 -5.34
N VAL A 119 -15.19 -3.23 -5.40
CA VAL A 119 -14.42 -3.09 -6.64
C VAL A 119 -14.74 -4.22 -7.61
N GLY A 120 -14.72 -5.48 -7.16
CA GLY A 120 -15.07 -6.62 -8.02
C GLY A 120 -16.51 -6.54 -8.54
N PHE A 121 -17.44 -6.05 -7.73
CA PHE A 121 -18.82 -5.86 -8.17
C PHE A 121 -18.95 -4.78 -9.24
N TRP A 122 -18.46 -3.58 -8.98
CA TRP A 122 -18.64 -2.43 -9.86
C TRP A 122 -17.72 -2.42 -11.08
N ASP A 123 -16.47 -2.89 -10.95
CA ASP A 123 -15.48 -2.83 -12.04
C ASP A 123 -15.45 -4.11 -12.87
N VAL A 124 -15.93 -5.23 -12.33
CA VAL A 124 -15.88 -6.53 -13.02
C VAL A 124 -17.27 -7.07 -13.33
N ILE A 125 -18.11 -7.30 -12.31
CA ILE A 125 -19.42 -7.96 -12.51
C ILE A 125 -20.37 -7.07 -13.31
N VAL A 126 -20.54 -5.80 -12.93
CA VAL A 126 -21.47 -4.89 -13.61
C VAL A 126 -21.11 -4.70 -15.09
N PRO A 127 -19.87 -4.31 -15.47
CA PRO A 127 -19.55 -4.08 -16.88
C PRO A 127 -19.36 -5.37 -17.69
N ASN A 128 -18.62 -6.37 -17.18
CA ASN A 128 -18.23 -7.53 -18.00
C ASN A 128 -19.27 -8.65 -18.02
N LEU A 129 -20.10 -8.77 -16.98
CA LEU A 129 -21.17 -9.77 -16.92
C LEU A 129 -22.52 -9.12 -17.24
N MET A 130 -22.98 -8.22 -16.37
CA MET A 130 -24.34 -7.66 -16.53
C MET A 130 -24.45 -6.77 -17.77
N GLY A 131 -23.43 -5.97 -18.08
CA GLY A 131 -23.41 -5.08 -19.23
C GLY A 131 -23.47 -5.82 -20.57
N LYS A 132 -23.00 -7.07 -20.63
CA LYS A 132 -23.02 -7.90 -21.84
C LYS A 132 -24.23 -8.83 -21.93
N LEU A 133 -24.79 -9.29 -20.80
CA LEU A 133 -26.02 -10.08 -20.81
C LEU A 133 -27.29 -9.23 -20.94
N VAL A 134 -27.37 -8.12 -20.20
CA VAL A 134 -28.57 -7.26 -20.12
C VAL A 134 -28.17 -5.79 -20.29
N PRO A 135 -27.70 -5.41 -21.49
CA PRO A 135 -27.19 -4.06 -21.76
C PRO A 135 -28.20 -2.96 -21.45
N ASP A 136 -29.49 -3.16 -21.75
CA ASP A 136 -30.52 -2.12 -21.57
C ASP A 136 -30.77 -1.76 -20.10
N MET A 137 -30.74 -2.76 -19.20
CA MET A 137 -30.94 -2.54 -17.76
C MET A 137 -29.72 -1.88 -17.11
N VAL A 138 -28.51 -2.26 -17.55
CA VAL A 138 -27.27 -1.66 -17.04
C VAL A 138 -27.06 -0.24 -17.56
N LYS A 139 -27.47 0.05 -18.81
CA LYS A 139 -27.48 1.42 -19.36
C LYS A 139 -28.37 2.36 -18.56
N ALA A 140 -29.55 1.88 -18.14
CA ALA A 140 -30.52 2.68 -17.41
C ALA A 140 -30.08 3.02 -15.96
N TRP A 141 -29.34 2.12 -15.30
CA TRP A 141 -29.06 2.24 -13.87
C TRP A 141 -27.59 2.52 -13.52
N ALA A 142 -26.63 1.98 -14.28
CA ALA A 142 -25.21 1.98 -13.89
C ALA A 142 -24.27 2.66 -14.89
N ILE A 143 -24.38 2.38 -16.19
CA ILE A 143 -23.41 2.83 -17.21
C ILE A 143 -24.14 3.37 -18.45
N PRO A 144 -24.54 4.65 -18.47
CA PRO A 144 -25.33 5.23 -19.56
C PRO A 144 -24.60 5.31 -20.92
N GLY A 145 -23.27 5.12 -20.94
CA GLY A 145 -22.45 5.16 -22.15
C GLY A 145 -22.14 3.80 -22.81
N LEU A 146 -22.75 2.70 -22.35
CA LEU A 146 -22.44 1.37 -22.87
C LEU A 146 -22.99 1.20 -24.30
N LYS A 147 -22.12 0.86 -25.26
CA LYS A 147 -22.47 0.70 -26.69
C LYS A 147 -22.58 -0.75 -27.17
N GLU A 148 -22.42 -1.70 -26.26
CA GLU A 148 -22.41 -3.12 -26.58
C GLU A 148 -23.83 -3.67 -26.80
N ASP A 149 -23.91 -4.67 -27.68
CA ASP A 149 -25.09 -5.51 -27.93
C ASP A 149 -25.13 -6.72 -26.97
N ALA A 150 -26.29 -7.37 -26.86
CA ALA A 150 -26.46 -8.51 -25.96
C ALA A 150 -25.71 -9.75 -26.47
N GLU A 151 -24.72 -10.21 -25.71
CA GLU A 151 -23.94 -11.42 -26.00
C GLU A 151 -24.28 -12.55 -25.03
N TYR A 152 -25.11 -13.50 -25.49
CA TYR A 152 -25.55 -14.64 -24.68
C TYR A 152 -24.43 -15.62 -24.30
N LEU A 153 -23.25 -15.54 -24.93
CA LEU A 153 -22.09 -16.35 -24.56
C LEU A 153 -21.65 -16.12 -23.10
N TYR A 154 -21.92 -14.92 -22.56
CA TYR A 154 -21.62 -14.58 -21.17
C TYR A 154 -22.53 -15.30 -20.15
N LEU A 155 -23.55 -16.04 -20.60
CA LEU A 155 -24.31 -16.94 -19.75
C LEU A 155 -23.41 -18.01 -19.10
N ILE A 156 -22.35 -18.44 -19.79
CA ILE A 156 -21.39 -19.42 -19.24
C ILE A 156 -20.67 -18.84 -18.00
N PRO A 157 -20.03 -17.65 -18.06
CA PRO A 157 -19.55 -16.94 -16.88
C PRO A 157 -20.61 -16.73 -15.78
N LEU A 158 -21.87 -16.46 -16.13
CA LEU A 158 -22.95 -16.29 -15.16
C LEU A 158 -23.19 -17.59 -14.39
N VAL A 159 -23.32 -18.71 -15.10
CA VAL A 159 -23.51 -20.03 -14.49
C VAL A 159 -22.32 -20.39 -13.60
N LEU A 160 -21.09 -20.17 -14.07
CA LEU A 160 -19.88 -20.38 -13.28
C LEU A 160 -19.82 -19.48 -12.04
N GLY A 161 -20.29 -18.24 -12.14
CA GLY A 161 -20.42 -17.29 -11.02
C GLY A 161 -21.43 -17.77 -9.98
N VAL A 162 -22.61 -18.21 -10.40
CA VAL A 162 -23.63 -18.78 -9.50
C VAL A 162 -23.12 -20.06 -8.83
N MET A 163 -22.43 -20.93 -9.58
CA MET A 163 -21.77 -22.13 -9.03
C MET A 163 -20.68 -21.79 -8.00
N LEU A 164 -20.05 -20.61 -8.09
CA LEU A 164 -19.11 -20.13 -7.09
C LEU A 164 -19.84 -19.68 -5.81
N LEU A 165 -21.00 -19.04 -5.92
CA LEU A 165 -21.82 -18.62 -4.77
C LEU A 165 -22.32 -19.81 -3.93
N CYS A 166 -22.51 -20.97 -4.54
CA CYS A 166 -22.78 -22.23 -3.84
C CYS A 166 -21.74 -22.59 -2.76
N ARG A 167 -20.56 -21.96 -2.76
CA ARG A 167 -19.54 -22.11 -1.71
C ARG A 167 -19.96 -21.49 -0.37
N LEU A 168 -20.80 -20.46 -0.38
CA LEU A 168 -21.30 -19.80 0.84
C LEU A 168 -22.37 -20.64 1.57
N GLY A 169 -22.92 -21.64 0.88
CA GLY A 169 -23.98 -22.52 1.41
C GLY A 169 -23.46 -23.75 2.18
N PRO A 170 -24.37 -24.68 2.52
CA PRO A 170 -24.05 -25.91 3.23
C PRO A 170 -23.03 -26.78 2.50
N LYS A 171 -22.23 -27.55 3.25
CA LYS A 171 -21.14 -28.39 2.73
C LYS A 171 -21.56 -29.31 1.56
N SER A 172 -22.82 -29.73 1.50
CA SER A 172 -23.38 -30.60 0.46
C SER A 172 -23.38 -30.00 -0.95
N ILE A 173 -23.53 -28.67 -1.08
CA ILE A 173 -23.59 -27.96 -2.37
C ILE A 173 -22.23 -27.35 -2.77
N SER A 174 -21.28 -27.32 -1.82
CA SER A 174 -19.93 -26.79 -2.02
C SER A 174 -19.12 -27.52 -3.11
N TRP A 175 -19.45 -28.77 -3.46
CA TRP A 175 -18.76 -29.51 -4.53
C TRP A 175 -18.88 -28.82 -5.90
N TRP A 176 -20.02 -28.19 -6.20
CA TRP A 176 -20.25 -27.51 -7.48
C TRP A 176 -19.29 -26.34 -7.72
N SER A 177 -18.78 -25.72 -6.65
CA SER A 177 -17.80 -24.63 -6.74
C SER A 177 -16.42 -25.08 -7.27
N ARG A 178 -16.13 -26.39 -7.26
CA ARG A 178 -14.82 -26.92 -7.70
C ARG A 178 -14.56 -26.73 -9.19
N TRP A 179 -15.59 -26.76 -10.02
CA TRP A 179 -15.47 -26.57 -11.47
C TRP A 179 -15.03 -25.14 -11.83
N PRO A 180 -15.70 -24.07 -11.36
CA PRO A 180 -15.19 -22.71 -11.51
C PRO A 180 -13.78 -22.54 -10.96
N LEU A 181 -13.47 -23.11 -9.79
CA LEU A 181 -12.14 -22.99 -9.19
C LEU A 181 -11.04 -23.63 -10.05
N ALA A 182 -11.30 -24.81 -10.62
CA ALA A 182 -10.36 -25.47 -11.53
C ALA A 182 -10.12 -24.64 -12.79
N PHE A 183 -11.20 -24.08 -13.37
CA PHE A 183 -11.11 -23.16 -14.51
C PHE A 183 -10.30 -21.91 -14.15
N PHE A 184 -10.61 -21.25 -13.03
CA PHE A 184 -9.87 -20.08 -12.55
C PHE A 184 -8.39 -20.41 -12.36
N ILE A 185 -8.04 -21.50 -11.66
CA ILE A 185 -6.64 -21.88 -11.42
C ILE A 185 -5.92 -22.14 -12.75
N GLY A 186 -6.54 -22.85 -13.70
CA GLY A 186 -5.96 -23.12 -15.01
C GLY A 186 -5.66 -21.84 -15.79
N VAL A 187 -6.64 -20.94 -15.88
CA VAL A 187 -6.49 -19.65 -16.57
C VAL A 187 -5.43 -18.78 -15.88
N PHE A 188 -5.50 -18.61 -14.55
CA PHE A 188 -4.54 -17.80 -13.82
C PHE A 188 -3.11 -18.36 -13.88
N CYS A 189 -2.94 -19.68 -13.85
CA CYS A 189 -1.64 -20.32 -14.02
C CYS A 189 -1.07 -20.04 -15.41
N GLY A 190 -1.87 -20.23 -16.47
CA GLY A 190 -1.46 -19.94 -17.85
C GLY A 190 -1.09 -18.47 -18.04
N LEU A 191 -1.94 -17.55 -17.59
CA LEU A 191 -1.66 -16.11 -17.68
C LEU A 191 -0.42 -15.71 -16.88
N ARG A 192 -0.27 -16.21 -15.64
CA ARG A 192 0.92 -15.90 -14.83
C ARG A 192 2.19 -16.45 -15.44
N LEU A 193 2.16 -17.64 -16.04
CA LEU A 193 3.31 -18.22 -16.73
C LEU A 193 3.74 -17.32 -17.90
N VAL A 194 2.80 -16.93 -18.76
CA VAL A 194 3.09 -16.06 -19.92
C VAL A 194 3.56 -14.68 -19.46
N HIS A 195 2.88 -14.06 -18.47
CA HIS A 195 3.30 -12.77 -17.90
C HIS A 195 4.68 -12.84 -17.27
N TYR A 196 5.00 -13.91 -16.55
CA TYR A 196 6.31 -14.08 -15.94
C TYR A 196 7.40 -14.26 -17.01
N LEU A 197 7.14 -15.06 -18.04
CA LEU A 197 8.07 -15.26 -19.14
C LEU A 197 8.35 -13.95 -19.88
N HIS A 198 7.30 -13.24 -20.30
CA HIS A 198 7.45 -12.02 -21.07
C HIS A 198 7.94 -10.83 -20.23
N GLY A 199 7.37 -10.64 -19.05
CA GLY A 199 7.59 -9.46 -18.22
C GLY A 199 8.83 -9.54 -17.33
N ASN A 200 9.15 -10.72 -16.79
CA ASN A 200 10.27 -10.85 -15.85
C ASN A 200 11.45 -11.56 -16.48
N PHE A 201 11.23 -12.74 -17.06
CA PHE A 201 12.31 -13.60 -17.54
C PHE A 201 13.03 -13.00 -18.76
N LEU A 202 12.29 -12.63 -19.80
CA LEU A 202 12.89 -11.99 -20.98
C LEU A 202 13.54 -10.65 -20.65
N ASN A 203 12.91 -9.83 -19.80
CA ASN A 203 13.49 -8.56 -19.36
C ASN A 203 14.78 -8.77 -18.54
N GLN A 204 14.85 -9.78 -17.69
CA GLN A 204 16.08 -10.13 -16.96
C GLN A 204 17.20 -10.57 -17.92
N ILE A 205 16.89 -11.40 -18.93
CA ILE A 205 17.87 -11.79 -19.95
C ILE A 205 18.34 -10.57 -20.74
N ARG A 206 17.42 -9.74 -21.23
CA ARG A 206 17.76 -8.51 -21.96
C ARG A 206 18.63 -7.58 -21.12
N ASN A 207 18.32 -7.41 -19.85
CA ASN A 207 19.09 -6.57 -18.94
C ASN A 207 20.48 -7.17 -18.59
N ALA A 208 20.69 -8.47 -18.84
CA ALA A 208 22.00 -9.10 -18.73
C ALA A 208 22.81 -9.00 -20.03
N ILE A 209 22.16 -8.79 -21.19
CA ILE A 209 22.82 -8.56 -22.49
C ILE A 209 23.10 -7.06 -22.65
N VAL A 210 24.08 -6.57 -21.89
CA VAL A 210 24.58 -5.19 -21.97
C VAL A 210 25.91 -5.15 -22.73
N SER A 211 26.18 -4.05 -23.44
CA SER A 211 27.50 -3.82 -24.02
C SER A 211 28.54 -3.72 -22.91
N LEU A 212 29.63 -4.48 -23.00
CA LEU A 212 30.72 -4.43 -22.02
C LEU A 212 31.48 -3.09 -22.08
N VAL A 213 31.45 -2.41 -23.23
CA VAL A 213 32.07 -1.10 -23.44
C VAL A 213 30.97 -0.11 -23.79
N ILE A 214 30.78 0.87 -22.91
CA ILE A 214 29.81 1.95 -23.09
C ILE A 214 30.59 3.19 -23.56
N VAL A 215 30.24 3.66 -24.75
CA VAL A 215 30.74 4.93 -25.29
C VAL A 215 29.55 5.88 -25.32
N ASP A 216 29.61 6.94 -24.52
CA ASP A 216 28.57 7.97 -24.48
C ASP A 216 29.11 9.25 -25.12
N ASN A 217 28.37 9.80 -26.08
CA ASN A 217 28.71 11.01 -26.84
C ASN A 217 30.16 11.07 -27.36
N GLY A 218 30.70 9.95 -27.86
CA GLY A 218 32.06 9.87 -28.40
C GLY A 218 33.18 9.85 -27.35
N SER A 219 32.84 9.84 -26.05
CA SER A 219 33.78 9.66 -24.94
C SER A 219 33.58 8.29 -24.28
N PHE A 220 34.67 7.68 -23.82
CA PHE A 220 34.62 6.39 -23.13
C PHE A 220 34.15 6.58 -21.69
N ASP A 221 32.99 6.01 -21.34
CA ASP A 221 32.52 5.97 -19.96
C ASP A 221 33.13 4.75 -19.26
N PHE A 222 34.21 5.01 -18.52
CA PHE A 222 34.90 3.99 -17.73
C PHE A 222 33.98 3.39 -16.66
N TRP A 223 33.17 4.22 -15.98
CA TRP A 223 32.36 3.74 -14.85
C TRP A 223 31.16 2.92 -15.32
N GLY A 224 30.51 3.34 -16.41
CA GLY A 224 29.45 2.56 -17.07
C GLY A 224 29.95 1.22 -17.58
N SER A 225 31.16 1.20 -18.18
CA SER A 225 31.78 -0.04 -18.67
C SER A 225 32.13 -1.01 -17.53
N VAL A 226 32.72 -0.51 -16.43
CA VAL A 226 33.02 -1.32 -15.24
C VAL A 226 31.75 -1.94 -14.63
N ARG A 227 30.67 -1.16 -14.51
CA ARG A 227 29.38 -1.68 -14.02
C ARG A 227 28.86 -2.82 -14.88
N SER A 228 28.94 -2.67 -16.20
CA SER A 228 28.45 -3.68 -17.16
C SER A 228 29.29 -4.96 -17.13
N VAL A 229 30.61 -4.84 -17.00
CA VAL A 229 31.52 -5.98 -16.83
C VAL A 229 31.26 -6.72 -15.51
N ILE A 230 31.07 -5.99 -14.40
CA ILE A 230 30.73 -6.60 -13.11
C ILE A 230 29.39 -7.33 -13.18
N LEU A 231 28.39 -6.75 -13.87
CA LEU A 231 27.07 -7.36 -14.03
C LEU A 231 27.17 -8.67 -14.82
N VAL A 232 27.73 -8.62 -16.04
CA VAL A 232 27.84 -9.82 -16.90
C VAL A 232 28.73 -10.88 -16.24
N GLY A 233 29.88 -10.46 -15.71
CA GLY A 233 30.80 -11.36 -14.99
C GLY A 233 30.15 -11.99 -13.77
N GLY A 234 29.38 -11.22 -13.00
CA GLY A 234 28.65 -11.71 -11.83
C GLY A 234 27.56 -12.72 -12.19
N VAL A 235 26.80 -12.48 -13.25
CA VAL A 235 25.78 -13.42 -13.76
C VAL A 235 26.45 -14.72 -14.21
N LEU A 236 27.54 -14.67 -14.96
CA LEU A 236 28.28 -15.86 -15.39
C LEU A 236 28.83 -16.64 -14.19
N CYS A 237 29.45 -15.98 -13.22
CA CYS A 237 29.94 -16.64 -12.01
C CYS A 237 28.80 -17.27 -11.19
N GLY A 238 27.64 -16.61 -11.11
CA GLY A 238 26.45 -17.13 -10.45
C GLY A 238 25.87 -18.36 -11.14
N ILE A 239 25.81 -18.37 -12.48
CA ILE A 239 25.39 -19.54 -13.26
C ILE A 239 26.35 -20.70 -13.02
N VAL A 240 27.67 -20.47 -13.04
CA VAL A 240 28.68 -21.51 -12.76
C VAL A 240 28.52 -22.09 -11.35
N TYR A 241 28.13 -21.27 -10.37
CA TYR A 241 27.83 -21.75 -9.02
C TYR A 241 26.59 -22.65 -8.97
N PHE A 242 25.48 -22.27 -9.61
CA PHE A 242 24.24 -23.07 -9.63
C PHE A 242 24.27 -24.25 -10.61
N PHE A 243 25.26 -24.30 -11.50
CA PHE A 243 25.41 -25.39 -12.44
C PHE A 243 25.98 -26.63 -11.76
N PHE A 244 25.09 -27.50 -11.28
CA PHE A 244 25.44 -28.72 -10.54
C PHE A 244 26.04 -29.85 -11.40
N SER A 245 26.02 -29.73 -12.74
CA SER A 245 26.44 -30.82 -13.63
C SER A 245 27.95 -30.99 -13.77
N PHE A 246 28.79 -30.10 -13.22
CA PHE A 246 30.25 -30.25 -13.21
C PHE A 246 30.79 -30.23 -11.76
N GLU A 247 31.81 -31.04 -11.49
CA GLU A 247 32.50 -30.98 -10.20
C GLU A 247 33.28 -29.65 -10.08
N HIS A 248 33.00 -28.88 -9.02
CA HIS A 248 33.66 -27.59 -8.74
C HIS A 248 35.12 -27.73 -8.26
N LYS A 249 35.99 -28.37 -9.05
CA LYS A 249 37.42 -28.51 -8.77
C LYS A 249 38.26 -27.51 -9.59
N GLY A 250 39.39 -27.05 -9.03
CA GLY A 250 40.35 -26.18 -9.72
C GLY A 250 39.86 -24.73 -9.95
N ILE A 251 40.06 -24.22 -11.17
CA ILE A 251 39.74 -22.83 -11.56
C ILE A 251 38.22 -22.56 -11.51
N VAL A 252 37.42 -23.54 -11.94
CA VAL A 252 35.94 -23.47 -11.91
C VAL A 252 35.43 -23.28 -10.48
N GLY A 253 36.05 -23.95 -9.50
CA GLY A 253 35.73 -23.76 -8.08
C GLY A 253 36.06 -22.36 -7.54
N ARG A 254 37.11 -21.70 -8.05
CA ARG A 254 37.42 -20.30 -7.68
C ARG A 254 36.41 -19.32 -8.27
N ILE A 255 36.02 -19.50 -9.53
CA ILE A 255 35.00 -18.69 -10.21
C ILE A 255 33.65 -18.84 -9.50
N ALA A 256 33.26 -20.07 -9.14
CA ALA A 256 32.06 -20.32 -8.35
C ALA A 256 32.12 -19.64 -6.97
N LYS A 257 33.30 -19.62 -6.32
CA LYS A 257 33.47 -18.91 -5.03
C LYS A 257 33.23 -17.40 -5.18
N VAL A 258 33.69 -16.77 -6.26
CA VAL A 258 33.38 -15.35 -6.53
C VAL A 258 31.87 -15.17 -6.74
N GLY A 259 31.21 -16.09 -7.45
CA GLY A 259 29.76 -16.12 -7.59
C GLY A 259 29.02 -16.20 -6.24
N ILE A 260 29.49 -17.05 -5.32
CA ILE A 260 28.93 -17.16 -3.96
C ILE A 260 29.04 -15.83 -3.21
N TRP A 261 30.22 -15.19 -3.24
CA TRP A 261 30.41 -13.89 -2.58
C TRP A 261 29.44 -12.84 -3.13
N LEU A 262 29.30 -12.77 -4.45
CA LEU A 262 28.38 -11.84 -5.11
C LEU A 262 26.92 -12.14 -4.75
N LEU A 263 26.52 -13.41 -4.71
CA LEU A 263 25.19 -13.84 -4.28
C LEU A 263 24.93 -13.49 -2.81
N MET A 264 25.89 -13.70 -1.91
CA MET A 264 25.75 -13.34 -0.50
C MET A 264 25.60 -11.83 -0.30
N ILE A 265 26.34 -11.01 -1.05
CA ILE A 265 26.21 -9.54 -1.00
C ILE A 265 24.84 -9.10 -1.51
N THR A 266 24.40 -9.62 -2.66
CA THR A 266 23.10 -9.23 -3.26
C THR A 266 21.91 -9.70 -2.43
N PHE A 267 21.94 -10.93 -1.90
CA PHE A 267 20.93 -11.39 -0.95
C PHE A 267 20.98 -10.61 0.36
N GLY A 268 22.17 -10.32 0.89
CA GLY A 268 22.36 -9.48 2.08
C GLY A 268 21.76 -8.08 1.91
N ALA A 269 21.98 -7.45 0.77
CA ALA A 269 21.33 -6.18 0.41
C ALA A 269 19.80 -6.33 0.33
N GLY A 270 19.30 -7.39 -0.29
CA GLY A 270 17.86 -7.70 -0.35
C GLY A 270 17.22 -7.84 1.04
N PHE A 271 17.86 -8.59 1.94
CA PHE A 271 17.42 -8.67 3.34
C PHE A 271 17.46 -7.30 4.02
N GLY A 272 18.53 -6.53 3.83
CA GLY A 272 18.68 -5.16 4.36
C GLY A 272 17.55 -4.23 3.91
N TYR A 273 17.16 -4.27 2.64
CA TYR A 273 16.04 -3.47 2.11
C TYR A 273 14.71 -3.79 2.81
N THR A 274 14.43 -5.08 3.09
CA THR A 274 13.18 -5.44 3.79
C THR A 274 13.17 -4.97 5.24
N VAL A 275 14.31 -5.01 5.93
CA VAL A 275 14.46 -4.51 7.30
C VAL A 275 14.31 -2.99 7.33
N MET A 276 15.00 -2.28 6.42
CA MET A 276 14.87 -0.83 6.25
C MET A 276 13.41 -0.44 6.00
N GLY A 277 12.70 -1.16 5.12
CA GLY A 277 11.29 -0.90 4.85
C GLY A 277 10.40 -1.00 6.09
N ARG A 278 10.62 -2.02 6.94
CA ARG A 278 9.86 -2.18 8.20
C ARG A 278 10.17 -1.08 9.20
N ILE A 279 11.45 -0.70 9.34
CA ILE A 279 11.87 0.38 10.25
C ILE A 279 11.33 1.73 9.75
N ALA A 280 11.38 1.99 8.45
CA ALA A 280 10.84 3.20 7.84
C ALA A 280 9.33 3.30 8.07
N LEU A 281 8.57 2.20 7.89
CA LEU A 281 7.15 2.17 8.21
C LEU A 281 6.87 2.46 9.68
N LEU A 282 7.69 1.93 10.61
CA LEU A 282 7.57 2.25 12.03
C LEU A 282 7.84 3.74 12.29
N ALA A 283 8.90 4.28 11.70
CA ALA A 283 9.26 5.69 11.84
C ALA A 283 8.14 6.61 11.34
N ILE A 284 7.56 6.33 10.17
CA ILE A 284 6.42 7.08 9.62
C ILE A 284 5.21 7.04 10.57
N ARG A 285 4.95 5.90 11.23
CA ARG A 285 3.85 5.80 12.21
C ARG A 285 4.14 6.55 13.52
N LEU A 286 5.40 6.62 13.94
CA LEU A 286 5.80 7.43 15.09
C LEU A 286 5.77 8.94 14.76
N GLU A 287 6.20 9.31 13.55
CA GLU A 287 6.11 10.67 13.03
C GLU A 287 4.65 11.13 12.97
N PHE A 288 3.75 10.32 12.43
CA PHE A 288 2.30 10.59 12.48
C PHE A 288 1.77 10.80 13.92
N LEU A 289 2.23 9.99 14.88
CA LEU A 289 1.77 10.08 16.27
C LEU A 289 2.30 11.35 16.96
N PHE A 290 3.57 11.69 16.73
CA PHE A 290 4.26 12.79 17.41
C PHE A 290 4.06 14.13 16.72
N ASP A 291 4.08 14.18 15.39
CA ASP A 291 3.81 15.38 14.61
C ASP A 291 2.30 15.59 14.46
N ASP A 292 1.61 14.82 13.61
CA ASP A 292 0.23 15.10 13.21
C ASP A 292 -0.79 15.04 14.36
N TRP A 293 -0.63 14.09 15.28
CA TRP A 293 -1.58 13.88 16.39
C TRP A 293 -1.20 14.67 17.66
N LEU A 294 -0.02 14.42 18.23
CA LEU A 294 0.37 15.02 19.52
C LEU A 294 0.99 16.41 19.42
N TRP A 295 1.42 16.84 18.24
CA TRP A 295 2.09 18.11 18.01
C TRP A 295 3.32 18.32 18.92
N LEU A 296 4.07 17.25 19.19
CA LEU A 296 5.28 17.22 20.02
C LEU A 296 6.52 17.66 19.26
N ILE A 297 6.54 17.38 17.96
CA ILE A 297 7.60 17.75 17.03
C ILE A 297 6.96 18.57 15.90
N ASP A 298 7.72 19.49 15.32
CA ASP A 298 7.32 20.24 14.13
C ASP A 298 8.51 20.30 13.16
N PRO A 299 8.81 19.19 12.46
CA PRO A 299 9.93 19.12 11.53
C PRO A 299 9.72 20.00 10.28
N THR A 300 8.47 20.35 9.96
CA THR A 300 8.11 21.11 8.75
C THR A 300 7.83 22.59 9.01
N GLY A 301 7.86 23.02 10.27
CA GLY A 301 7.63 24.41 10.67
C GLY A 301 6.19 24.88 10.43
N GLN A 302 5.22 23.97 10.38
CA GLN A 302 3.82 24.29 10.07
C GLN A 302 3.09 24.99 11.22
N ARG A 303 3.70 25.07 12.40
CA ARG A 303 3.10 25.64 13.62
C ARG A 303 3.81 26.88 14.13
N ILE A 304 4.61 27.54 13.29
CA ILE A 304 5.20 28.84 13.61
C ILE A 304 4.09 29.89 13.79
N GLY A 305 4.11 30.63 14.90
CA GLY A 305 3.14 31.70 15.19
C GLY A 305 1.93 31.32 16.05
N ILE A 306 1.82 30.07 16.50
CA ILE A 306 0.77 29.63 17.44
C ILE A 306 1.37 29.66 18.85
N SER A 307 0.97 30.66 19.66
CA SER A 307 1.39 30.82 21.06
C SER A 307 0.41 30.18 22.04
#